data_AF-A0A7X1NSN1-F1
#
_entry.id   AF-A0A7X1NSN1-F1
#
_cell.length_a   1.000
_cell.length_b   1.000
_cell.length_c   1.000
_cell.angle_alpha   90.00
_cell.angle_beta   90.00
_cell.angle_gamma   90.00
#
_symmetry.space_group_name_H-M   'P 1'
#
loop_
_entity.id
_entity.type
_entity.pdbx_description
1 polymer ?
#
loop_
_entity_poly.entity_id
_entity_poly.type
_entity_poly.pdbx_seq_one_letter_code
_entity_poly.pdbx_strand_id
1 'polypeptide(L)'
;MAVDHLRRAGRLNEEEITRYALADAWFQENLPNPPFYADGNSVGAITWFREQADDMTDPLQPLLDILDAKSVIWEREISSDPGQIVYQDQWQVGAIPPSRLAMTPLPYPGGLGPNDWFEVREQYLQKSRTQP
;
A
#
# COMPACT_ATOMS: atom_id res chain seq x y z
N MET A 1 1.56 4.15 3.47
CA MET A 1 0.10 4.23 3.24
C MET A 1 -0.56 4.78 4.49
N ALA A 2 -1.58 5.64 4.39
CA ALA A 2 -2.22 6.29 5.55
C ALA A 2 -2.86 5.29 6.53
N VAL A 3 -3.48 4.21 6.03
CA VAL A 3 -4.04 3.15 6.88
C VAL A 3 -2.96 2.41 7.69
N ASP A 4 -1.76 2.20 7.12
CA ASP A 4 -0.64 1.60 7.85
C ASP A 4 -0.18 2.50 9.02
N HIS A 5 -0.27 3.82 8.89
CA HIS A 5 -0.01 4.73 10.02
C HIS A 5 -1.06 4.58 11.12
N LEU A 6 -2.34 4.49 10.77
CA LEU A 6 -3.42 4.25 11.73
C LEU A 6 -3.21 2.92 12.46
N ARG A 7 -2.82 1.87 11.74
CA ARG A 7 -2.48 0.55 12.29
C ARG A 7 -1.33 0.64 13.30
N ARG A 8 -0.20 1.23 12.90
CA ARG A 8 0.98 1.40 13.78
C ARG A 8 0.68 2.24 15.02
N ALA A 9 -0.23 3.19 14.90
CA ALA A 9 -0.69 4.02 16.01
C ALA A 9 -1.75 3.32 16.91
N GLY A 10 -2.11 2.06 16.64
CA GLY A 10 -3.12 1.32 17.42
C GLY A 10 -4.54 1.88 17.27
N ARG A 11 -4.83 2.58 16.18
CA ARG A 11 -6.12 3.25 15.94
C ARG A 11 -7.13 2.41 15.16
N LEU A 12 -6.73 1.22 14.72
CA LEU A 12 -7.60 0.26 14.06
C LEU A 12 -8.18 -0.72 15.08
N ASN A 13 -9.47 -1.03 14.95
CA ASN A 13 -10.11 -2.14 15.67
C ASN A 13 -9.81 -3.49 14.97
N GLU A 14 -10.23 -4.60 15.57
CA GLU A 14 -9.95 -5.95 15.06
C GLU A 14 -10.46 -6.16 13.62
N GLU A 15 -11.69 -5.72 13.32
CA GLU A 15 -12.28 -5.85 11.99
C GLU A 15 -11.51 -5.04 10.93
N GLU A 16 -11.12 -3.82 11.26
CA GLU A 16 -10.32 -2.94 10.39
C GLU A 16 -8.92 -3.52 10.16
N ILE A 17 -8.32 -4.16 11.16
CA ILE A 17 -7.05 -4.88 11.02
C ILE A 17 -7.20 -6.05 10.07
N THR A 18 -8.28 -6.83 10.18
CA THR A 18 -8.57 -7.92 9.23
C THR A 18 -8.70 -7.38 7.81
N ARG A 19 -9.52 -6.34 7.59
CA ARG A 19 -9.67 -5.72 6.25
C ARG A 19 -8.35 -5.22 5.68
N TYR A 20 -7.53 -4.54 6.49
CA TYR A 20 -6.20 -4.09 6.10
C TYR A 20 -5.29 -5.26 5.70
N ALA A 21 -5.23 -6.32 6.53
CA ALA A 21 -4.40 -7.49 6.27
C ALA A 21 -4.80 -8.25 5.01
N LEU A 22 -6.11 -8.36 4.73
CA LEU A 22 -6.63 -8.97 3.51
C LEU A 22 -6.22 -8.19 2.26
N ALA A 23 -6.35 -6.86 2.29
CA ALA A 23 -5.95 -5.99 1.19
C ALA A 23 -4.43 -6.05 0.96
N ASP A 24 -3.62 -5.96 2.03
CA ASP A 24 -2.16 -6.09 1.93
C ASP A 24 -1.73 -7.43 1.33
N ALA A 25 -2.31 -8.54 1.81
CA ALA A 25 -2.02 -9.86 1.29
C ALA A 25 -2.38 -9.98 -0.20
N TRP A 26 -3.55 -9.47 -0.61
CA TRP A 26 -3.95 -9.47 -2.00
C TRP A 26 -2.95 -8.70 -2.89
N PHE A 27 -2.52 -7.50 -2.48
CA PHE A 27 -1.53 -6.74 -3.26
C PHE A 27 -0.18 -7.45 -3.34
N GLN A 28 0.28 -8.07 -2.26
CA GLN A 28 1.54 -8.83 -2.27
C GLN A 28 1.50 -10.03 -3.23
N GLU A 29 0.33 -10.64 -3.41
CA GLU A 29 0.14 -11.77 -4.33
C GLU A 29 -0.05 -11.33 -5.78
N ASN A 30 -0.72 -10.20 -6.02
CA ASN A 30 -1.22 -9.83 -7.35
C ASN A 30 -0.46 -8.66 -8.00
N LEU A 31 0.20 -7.81 -7.22
CA LEU A 31 0.95 -6.65 -7.72
C LEU A 31 2.46 -6.96 -7.72
N PRO A 32 3.13 -6.93 -8.90
CA PRO A 32 4.57 -7.13 -8.98
C PRO A 32 5.33 -6.12 -8.10
N ASN A 33 6.37 -6.56 -7.41
CA ASN A 33 7.24 -5.67 -6.64
C ASN A 33 8.34 -5.09 -7.56
N PRO A 34 8.39 -3.76 -7.79
CA PRO A 34 9.41 -3.17 -8.65
C PRO A 34 10.86 -3.41 -8.17
N PRO A 35 11.81 -3.70 -9.07
CA PRO A 35 13.21 -3.97 -8.70
C PRO A 35 13.91 -2.83 -7.96
N PHE A 36 13.49 -1.58 -8.17
CA PHE A 36 14.09 -0.43 -7.49
C PHE A 36 13.78 -0.39 -5.98
N TYR A 37 12.91 -1.25 -5.44
CA TYR A 37 12.76 -1.41 -3.99
C TYR A 37 13.84 -2.32 -3.37
N ALA A 38 14.62 -3.06 -4.18
CA ALA A 38 15.59 -4.04 -3.68
C ALA A 38 16.71 -3.43 -2.82
N ASP A 39 17.05 -2.16 -3.04
CA ASP A 39 18.06 -1.41 -2.29
C ASP A 39 17.48 -0.42 -1.26
N GLY A 40 16.18 -0.55 -0.96
CA GLY A 40 15.46 0.41 -0.13
C GLY A 40 15.03 1.68 -0.87
N ASN A 41 14.96 1.65 -2.20
CA ASN A 41 14.51 2.75 -3.06
C ASN A 41 15.41 4.00 -2.98
N SER A 42 16.70 3.79 -3.20
CA SER A 42 17.72 4.87 -3.17
C SER A 42 17.41 5.98 -4.19
N VAL A 43 16.87 5.60 -5.35
CA VAL A 43 16.48 6.50 -6.45
C VAL A 43 15.24 7.34 -6.13
N GLY A 44 14.44 6.96 -5.13
CA GLY A 44 13.25 7.71 -4.74
C GLY A 44 12.09 7.63 -5.71
N ALA A 45 11.96 6.51 -6.41
CA ALA A 45 10.84 6.29 -7.29
C ALA A 45 9.54 6.07 -6.48
N ILE A 46 8.44 6.59 -6.98
CA ILE A 46 7.09 6.31 -6.48
C ILE A 46 6.32 5.54 -7.56
N THR A 47 5.41 4.66 -7.15
CA THR A 47 4.55 3.92 -8.07
C THR A 47 3.22 4.63 -8.25
N TRP A 48 2.75 4.64 -9.49
CA TRP A 48 1.41 5.08 -9.89
C TRP A 48 0.70 3.90 -10.55
N PHE A 49 -0.59 3.73 -10.29
CA PHE A 49 -1.40 2.85 -11.11
C PHE A 49 -1.58 3.43 -12.50
N ARG A 50 -1.56 2.56 -13.51
CA ARG A 50 -1.92 2.92 -14.87
C ARG A 50 -3.44 3.10 -14.95
N GLU A 51 -3.89 3.92 -15.89
CA GLU A 51 -5.32 4.14 -16.12
C GLU A 51 -6.08 2.85 -16.45
N GLN A 52 -5.43 1.87 -17.09
CA GLN A 52 -6.04 0.58 -17.44
C GLN A 52 -5.93 -0.49 -16.33
N ALA A 53 -5.51 -0.12 -15.12
CA ALA A 53 -5.30 -1.05 -14.01
C ALA A 53 -6.54 -1.20 -13.12
N ASP A 54 -7.73 -1.23 -13.71
CA ASP A 54 -9.01 -1.24 -12.99
C ASP A 54 -9.08 -2.39 -11.97
N ASP A 55 -8.66 -3.59 -12.37
CA ASP A 55 -8.60 -4.81 -11.53
C ASP A 55 -7.72 -4.65 -10.27
N MET A 56 -6.80 -3.67 -10.27
CA MET A 56 -5.90 -3.40 -9.14
C MET A 56 -6.46 -2.37 -8.17
N THR A 57 -7.57 -1.71 -8.52
CA THR A 57 -8.15 -0.64 -7.69
C THR A 57 -9.25 -1.11 -6.77
N ASP A 58 -9.97 -2.19 -7.09
CA ASP A 58 -11.03 -2.74 -6.23
C ASP A 58 -10.56 -3.07 -4.80
N PRO A 59 -9.37 -3.66 -4.58
CA PRO A 59 -8.88 -3.98 -3.24
C PRO A 59 -8.48 -2.75 -2.43
N LEU A 60 -8.49 -1.55 -3.01
CA LEU A 60 -8.33 -0.30 -2.28
C LEU A 60 -9.60 0.07 -1.50
N GLN A 61 -10.79 -0.36 -1.94
CA GLN A 61 -12.05 0.08 -1.34
C GLN A 61 -12.13 -0.16 0.18
N PRO A 62 -11.76 -1.35 0.71
CA PRO A 62 -11.76 -1.57 2.15
C PRO A 62 -10.79 -0.64 2.91
N LEU A 63 -9.72 -0.19 2.26
CA LEU A 63 -8.75 0.75 2.85
C LEU A 63 -9.32 2.17 2.89
N LEU A 64 -10.03 2.59 1.83
CA LEU A 64 -10.71 3.88 1.78
C LEU A 64 -11.82 3.97 2.83
N ASP A 65 -12.61 2.90 2.98
CA ASP A 65 -13.65 2.82 4.02
C ASP A 65 -13.08 3.00 5.44
N ILE A 66 -11.87 2.48 5.69
CA ILE A 66 -11.17 2.69 6.97
C ILE A 66 -10.78 4.16 7.14
N LEU A 67 -10.28 4.82 6.08
CA LEU A 67 -9.93 6.25 6.16
C LEU A 67 -11.16 7.10 6.46
N ASP A 68 -12.27 6.83 5.79
CA ASP A 68 -13.55 7.52 6.00
C ASP A 68 -14.06 7.32 7.44
N ALA A 69 -14.04 6.08 7.94
CA ALA A 69 -14.45 5.76 9.31
C ALA A 69 -13.57 6.45 10.37
N LYS A 70 -12.30 6.74 10.06
CA LYS A 70 -11.38 7.48 10.93
C LYS A 70 -11.35 8.98 10.65
N SER A 71 -12.23 9.47 9.76
CA SER A 71 -12.29 10.87 9.35
C SER A 71 -10.93 11.40 8.83
N VAL A 72 -10.17 10.52 8.16
CA VAL A 72 -8.93 10.89 7.49
C VAL A 72 -9.26 11.30 6.07
N ILE A 73 -8.97 12.57 5.74
CA ILE A 73 -9.19 13.11 4.40
C ILE A 73 -8.23 12.41 3.42
N TRP A 74 -8.76 12.01 2.27
CA TRP A 74 -8.00 11.46 1.17
C TRP A 74 -8.53 12.00 -0.17
N GLU A 75 -7.67 12.00 -1.18
CA GLU A 75 -8.04 12.35 -2.55
C GLU A 75 -7.35 11.39 -3.53
N ARG A 76 -7.95 11.24 -4.72
CA ARG A 76 -7.34 10.50 -5.83
C ARG A 76 -6.52 11.48 -6.65
N GLU A 77 -5.20 11.27 -6.69
CA GLU A 77 -4.32 11.99 -7.59
C GLU A 77 -4.22 11.26 -8.94
N ILE A 78 -4.28 12.03 -10.03
CA ILE A 78 -4.11 11.55 -11.41
C ILE A 78 -3.11 12.49 -12.08
N SER A 79 -2.09 11.94 -12.74
CA SER A 79 -1.10 12.71 -13.49
C SER A 79 -0.81 12.08 -14.84
N SER A 80 -0.74 12.91 -15.87
CA SER A 80 -0.21 12.53 -17.19
C SER A 80 1.32 12.69 -17.28
N ASP A 81 1.94 13.28 -16.26
CA ASP A 81 3.39 13.48 -16.16
C ASP A 81 3.86 13.09 -14.75
N PRO A 82 4.08 11.78 -14.48
CA PRO A 82 4.52 11.29 -13.18
C PRO A 82 6.01 11.56 -12.90
N GLY A 83 6.72 12.23 -13.82
CA GLY A 83 8.17 12.43 -13.77
C GLY A 83 8.95 11.42 -14.63
N GLN A 84 10.20 11.16 -14.27
CA GLN A 84 11.07 10.26 -15.04
C GLN A 84 10.69 8.80 -14.77
N ILE A 85 10.08 8.13 -15.76
CA ILE A 85 9.73 6.71 -15.66
C ILE A 85 11.02 5.86 -15.61
N VAL A 86 11.14 5.03 -14.58
CA VAL A 86 12.24 4.08 -14.37
C VAL A 86 11.77 2.62 -14.31
N TYR A 87 10.46 2.40 -14.30
CA TYR A 87 9.83 1.09 -14.29
C TYR A 87 8.43 1.15 -14.88
N GLN A 88 8.01 0.09 -15.56
CA GLN A 88 6.65 -0.04 -16.06
C GLN A 88 6.29 -1.52 -16.19
N ASP A 89 5.08 -1.86 -15.76
CA ASP A 89 4.44 -3.14 -16.03
C ASP A 89 3.01 -2.92 -16.57
N GLN A 90 2.20 -3.99 -16.58
CA GLN A 90 0.82 -3.92 -17.06
C GLN A 90 -0.11 -3.10 -16.12
N TRP A 91 0.22 -2.98 -14.84
CA TRP A 91 -0.58 -2.38 -13.78
C TRP A 91 -0.08 -1.01 -13.32
N GLN A 92 1.23 -0.79 -13.29
CA GLN A 92 1.84 0.38 -12.65
C GLN A 92 3.03 0.93 -13.43
N VAL A 93 3.32 2.21 -13.17
CA VAL A 93 4.55 2.89 -13.58
C VAL A 93 5.30 3.35 -12.33
N GLY A 94 6.60 3.10 -12.28
CA GLY A 94 7.49 3.67 -11.27
C GLY A 94 8.22 4.88 -11.85
N ALA A 95 8.09 6.03 -11.22
CA ALA A 95 8.68 7.28 -11.69
C ALA A 95 9.42 8.04 -10.58
N ILE A 96 10.53 8.69 -10.95
CA ILE A 96 11.24 9.63 -10.09
C ILE A 96 10.56 11.00 -10.26
N PRO A 97 9.99 11.57 -9.19
CA PRO A 97 9.29 12.85 -9.29
C PRO A 97 10.29 14.00 -9.57
N PRO A 98 9.86 15.06 -10.29
CA PRO A 98 10.72 16.19 -10.66
C PRO A 98 11.21 16.98 -9.44
N SER A 99 10.45 16.94 -8.34
CA SER A 99 10.88 17.44 -7.03
C SER A 99 10.53 16.42 -5.96
N ARG A 100 11.52 16.02 -5.17
CA ARG A 100 11.29 15.28 -3.93
C ARG A 100 10.83 16.29 -2.89
N LEU A 101 9.56 16.24 -2.47
CA LEU A 101 9.22 16.85 -1.17
C LEU A 101 10.17 16.22 -0.14
N ALA A 102 10.76 17.03 0.74
CA ALA A 102 11.53 16.50 1.84
C ALA A 102 10.69 15.41 2.50
N MET A 103 11.24 14.19 2.61
CA MET A 103 10.56 13.14 3.35
C MET A 103 10.27 13.73 4.72
N THR A 104 9.03 14.11 5.00
CA THR A 104 8.61 14.23 6.40
C THR A 104 8.95 12.89 6.99
N PRO A 105 9.82 12.83 8.01
CA PRO A 105 10.12 11.56 8.66
C PRO A 105 8.78 10.88 8.92
N LEU A 106 8.63 9.62 8.51
CA LEU A 106 7.47 8.84 8.92
C LEU A 106 7.35 9.07 10.43
N PRO A 107 6.19 9.51 10.97
CA PRO A 107 6.08 9.94 12.37
C PRO A 107 6.28 8.80 13.38
N TYR A 108 6.83 7.65 12.97
CA TYR A 108 7.09 6.50 13.81
C TYR A 108 8.48 5.92 13.57
N PRO A 109 9.44 6.07 14.50
CA PRO A 109 10.51 5.11 14.63
C PRO A 109 9.87 3.76 14.97
N GLY A 110 10.21 2.72 14.20
CA GLY A 110 9.56 1.42 14.26
C GLY A 110 9.50 0.84 15.68
N GLY A 111 8.29 0.73 16.21
CA GLY A 111 7.92 -0.28 17.19
C GLY A 111 6.92 -1.23 16.53
N LEU A 112 6.98 -2.51 16.88
CA LEU A 112 5.91 -3.47 16.59
C LEU A 112 4.64 -2.91 17.23
N GLY A 113 3.72 -2.40 16.41
CA GLY A 113 2.41 -1.98 16.90
C GLY A 113 1.71 -3.17 17.57
N PRO A 114 0.89 -2.93 18.61
CA PRO A 114 0.07 -3.99 19.17
C PRO A 114 -0.85 -4.49 18.05
N ASN A 115 -1.12 -5.78 18.04
CA ASN A 115 -1.94 -6.54 17.08
C ASN A 115 -1.09 -7.29 16.07
N ASP A 116 -1.14 -8.61 16.21
CA ASP A 116 -0.46 -9.63 15.43
C ASP A 116 -1.04 -9.75 14.01
N TRP A 117 -0.98 -8.65 13.26
CA TRP A 117 -1.43 -8.59 11.87
C TRP A 117 -0.64 -9.56 10.99
N PHE A 118 0.57 -9.94 11.41
CA PHE A 118 1.36 -11.00 10.77
C PHE A 118 0.62 -12.35 10.86
N GLU A 119 0.12 -12.75 12.03
CA GLU A 119 -0.67 -13.97 12.16
C GLU A 119 -1.95 -13.95 11.30
N VAL A 120 -2.68 -12.83 11.27
CA VAL A 120 -3.89 -12.69 10.44
C VAL A 120 -3.56 -12.79 8.94
N ARG A 121 -2.46 -12.16 8.52
CA ARG A 121 -1.93 -12.23 7.15
C ARG A 121 -1.53 -13.66 6.78
N GLU A 122 -0.75 -14.33 7.63
CA GLU A 122 -0.29 -15.70 7.37
C GLU A 122 -1.46 -16.69 7.34
N GLN A 123 -2.48 -16.53 8.19
CA GLN A 123 -3.70 -17.34 8.14
C GLN A 123 -4.47 -17.18 6.83
N TYR A 124 -4.53 -15.96 6.27
CA TYR A 124 -5.15 -15.73 4.97
C TYR A 124 -4.34 -16.38 3.84
N LEU A 125 -3.03 -16.13 3.78
CA LEU A 125 -2.14 -16.73 2.76
C LEU A 125 -2.18 -18.28 2.79
N GLN A 126 -2.30 -18.87 3.98
CA GLN A 126 -2.45 -20.32 4.13
C GLN A 126 -3.80 -20.83 3.59
N LYS A 127 -4.90 -20.13 3.86
CA LYS A 127 -6.24 -20.47 3.35
C LYS A 127 -6.32 -20.35 1.82
N SER A 128 -5.76 -19.28 1.23
CA SER A 128 -5.73 -19.08 -0.23
C SER A 128 -4.93 -20.17 -0.95
N ARG A 129 -3.87 -20.70 -0.32
CA ARG A 129 -3.06 -21.81 -0.86
C ARG A 129 -3.70 -23.20 -0.76
N THR A 130 -4.76 -23.35 0.05
CA THR A 130 -5.41 -24.64 0.30
C THR A 130 -6.80 -24.77 -0.34
N GLN A 131 -7.29 -23.73 -1.01
CA GLN A 131 -8.54 -23.79 -1.76
C GLN A 131 -8.25 -24.24 -3.22
N PRO A 132 -8.77 -25.39 -3.67
CA PRO A 132 -8.48 -25.98 -4.98
C PRO A 132 -9.16 -25.27 -6.15
#